data_AF-A0A7W7ZEX7-F1
#
_entry.id   AF-A0A7W7ZEX7-F1
#
_cell.length_a   1.000
_cell.length_b   1.000
_cell.length_c   1.000
_cell.angle_alpha   90.00
_cell.angle_beta   90.00
_cell.angle_gamma   90.00
#
_symmetry.space_group_name_H-M   'P 1'
#
loop_
_entity.id
_entity.type
_entity.pdbx_description
1 polymer ?
#
loop_
_entity_poly.entity_id
_entity_poly.type
_entity_poly.pdbx_seq_one_letter_code
_entity_poly.pdbx_strand_id
1 'polypeptide(L)' 'MTNLIGAFLALVVAFAAFVIAFLAVFVPMLISDMHYAPHDGQGGMGGSFLGLPTGILAAVVAGVSFYVRSKRRNLFSNPN' A
#
# COMPACT_ATOMS: atom_id res chain seq x y z
N MET A 1 23.96 1.24 11.06
CA MET A 1 23.33 0.10 10.36
C MET A 1 21.83 -0.06 10.68
N THR A 2 21.38 0.23 11.90
CA THR A 2 19.96 0.18 12.33
C THR A 2 19.01 1.07 11.52
N ASN A 3 19.45 2.27 11.09
CA ASN A 3 18.61 3.18 10.30
C ASN A 3 18.27 2.65 8.89
N LEU A 4 19.18 1.87 8.29
CA LEU A 4 19.05 1.37 6.91
C LEU A 4 18.10 0.16 6.87
N ILE A 5 18.20 -0.73 7.86
CA ILE A 5 17.27 -1.85 8.04
C ILE A 5 15.85 -1.33 8.35
N GLY A 6 15.72 -0.33 9.22
CA GLY A 6 14.42 0.28 9.54
C GLY A 6 13.76 0.94 8.33
N ALA A 7 14.54 1.61 7.47
CA ALA A 7 14.05 2.18 6.22
C ALA A 7 13.63 1.11 5.21
N PHE A 8 14.41 0.03 5.07
CA PHE A 8 14.07 -1.09 4.20
C PHE A 8 12.77 -1.78 4.62
N LEU A 9 12.61 -2.06 5.92
CA LEU A 9 11.36 -2.64 6.44
C LEU A 9 10.16 -1.70 6.25
N ALA A 10 10.34 -0.39 6.40
CA ALA A 10 9.28 0.59 6.12
C ALA A 10 8.86 0.57 4.63
N LEU A 11 9.81 0.42 3.71
CA LEU A 11 9.54 0.26 2.28
C LEU A 11 8.74 -1.00 1.99
N VAL A 12 9.12 -2.14 2.58
CA VAL A 12 8.39 -3.41 2.43
C VAL A 12 6.95 -3.28 2.96
N VAL A 13 6.76 -2.66 4.12
CA VAL A 13 5.42 -2.41 4.69
C VAL A 13 4.60 -1.48 3.80
N ALA A 14 5.21 -0.41 3.26
CA ALA A 14 4.56 0.50 2.33
C ALA A 14 4.10 -0.23 1.05
N PHE A 15 4.97 -1.09 0.48
CA PHE A 15 4.64 -1.87 -0.70
C PHE A 15 3.54 -2.91 -0.42
N ALA A 16 3.59 -3.59 0.72
CA ALA A 16 2.53 -4.51 1.12
C ALA A 16 1.19 -3.77 1.29
N ALA A 17 1.19 -2.60 1.93
CA ALA A 17 0.00 -1.77 2.08
C ALA A 17 -0.53 -1.27 0.73
N PHE A 18 0.35 -0.89 -0.20
CA PHE A 18 -0.02 -0.55 -1.58
C PHE A 18 -0.78 -1.71 -2.23
N VAL A 19 -0.17 -2.91 -2.25
CA VAL A 19 -0.73 -4.07 -2.94
C VAL A 19 -2.08 -4.47 -2.33
N ILE A 20 -2.17 -4.53 -1.00
CA ILE A 20 -3.42 -4.90 -0.32
C ILE A 20 -4.53 -3.88 -0.62
N ALA A 21 -4.26 -2.59 -0.47
CA ALA A 21 -5.25 -1.55 -0.72
C ALA A 21 -5.65 -1.45 -2.20
N PHE A 22 -4.68 -1.57 -3.10
CA PHE A 22 -4.93 -1.62 -4.54
C PHE A 22 -5.84 -2.80 -4.88
N LEU A 23 -5.52 -4.02 -4.45
CA LEU A 23 -6.32 -5.21 -4.74
C LEU A 23 -7.70 -5.15 -4.11
N ALA A 24 -7.83 -4.59 -2.90
CA ALA A 24 -9.11 -4.44 -2.21
C ALA A 24 -10.09 -3.53 -2.97
N VAL A 25 -9.60 -2.59 -3.77
CA VAL A 25 -10.43 -1.70 -4.61
C VAL A 25 -10.55 -2.26 -6.04
N PHE A 26 -9.43 -2.66 -6.63
CA PHE A 26 -9.35 -3.09 -8.02
C PHE A 26 -10.14 -4.38 -8.27
N VAL A 27 -10.01 -5.40 -7.42
CA VAL A 27 -10.63 -6.72 -7.66
C VAL A 27 -12.16 -6.65 -7.64
N PRO A 28 -12.83 -6.02 -6.66
CA PRO A 28 -14.29 -5.90 -6.68
C PRO A 28 -14.81 -5.12 -7.90
N MET A 29 -14.12 -4.04 -8.28
CA MET A 29 -14.50 -3.26 -9.47
C MET A 29 -14.31 -4.06 -10.75
N LEU A 30 -13.20 -4.81 -10.87
CA LEU A 30 -12.97 -5.69 -12.01
C LEU A 30 -14.07 -6.76 -12.12
N ILE A 31 -14.46 -7.39 -11.00
CA ILE A 31 -15.53 -8.40 -10.99
C ILE A 31 -16.87 -7.77 -11.44
N SER A 32 -17.20 -6.57 -10.93
CA SER A 32 -18.40 -5.85 -11.34
C SER A 32 -18.37 -5.52 -12.83
N ASP A 33 -17.28 -4.94 -13.31
CA ASP A 33 -17.16 -4.52 -14.71
C ASP A 33 -17.19 -5.71 -15.67
N MET A 34 -16.53 -6.84 -15.34
CA MET A 34 -16.58 -8.06 -16.13
C MET A 34 -17.99 -8.68 -16.18
N HIS A 35 -18.78 -8.52 -15.11
CA HIS A 35 -20.15 -9.03 -15.06
C HIS A 35 -21.10 -8.22 -15.97
N TYR A 36 -20.92 -6.89 -16.04
CA TYR A 36 -21.83 -6.00 -16.76
C TYR A 36 -21.40 -5.64 -18.19
N ALA A 37 -20.10 -5.68 -18.51
CA ALA A 37 -19.58 -5.29 -19.83
C ALA A 37 -18.60 -6.35 -20.38
N PRO A 38 -19.08 -7.53 -20.82
CA PRO A 38 -18.21 -8.66 -21.15
C PRO A 38 -17.31 -8.50 -22.40
N HIS A 39 -17.33 -7.38 -23.14
CA HIS A 39 -16.73 -7.33 -24.48
C HIS A 39 -15.93 -6.07 -24.89
N ASP A 40 -15.84 -5.01 -24.07
CA ASP A 40 -15.25 -3.74 -24.56
C ASP A 40 -13.82 -3.45 -24.07
N GLY A 41 -13.14 -4.40 -23.42
CA GLY A 41 -11.75 -4.23 -22.96
C GLY A 41 -11.53 -3.14 -21.91
N GLN A 42 -12.60 -2.47 -21.46
CA GLN A 42 -12.56 -1.37 -20.49
C GLN A 42 -12.66 -1.81 -19.03
N GLY A 43 -12.97 -3.08 -18.74
CA GLY A 43 -13.34 -3.53 -17.39
C GLY A 43 -12.26 -3.46 -16.30
N GLY A 44 -11.05 -2.99 -16.64
CA GLY A 44 -9.99 -2.71 -15.66
C GLY A 44 -9.73 -1.21 -15.41
N MET A 45 -10.31 -0.31 -16.21
CA MET A 45 -9.99 1.13 -16.13
C MET A 45 -10.55 1.77 -14.85
N GLY A 46 -11.80 1.50 -14.49
CA GLY A 46 -12.42 2.06 -13.29
C GLY A 46 -11.71 1.60 -12.01
N GLY A 47 -11.45 0.29 -11.92
CA GLY A 47 -10.68 -0.30 -10.82
C GLY A 47 -9.27 0.27 -10.70
N SER A 48 -8.58 0.51 -11.82
CA SER A 48 -7.22 1.07 -11.79
C SER A 48 -7.21 2.54 -11.40
N PHE A 49 -8.17 3.33 -11.90
CA PHE A 49 -8.28 4.76 -11.64
C PHE A 49 -8.51 5.06 -10.15
N LEU A 50 -9.27 4.20 -9.45
CA LEU A 50 -9.51 4.35 -8.01
C LEU A 50 -8.52 3.55 -7.16
N GLY A 51 -8.08 2.38 -7.64
CA GLY A 51 -7.13 1.51 -6.95
C GLY A 51 -5.75 2.15 -6.80
N LEU A 52 -5.22 2.80 -7.84
CA LEU A 52 -3.88 3.41 -7.81
C LEU A 52 -3.76 4.54 -6.77
N PRO A 53 -4.63 5.57 -6.75
CA PRO A 53 -4.58 6.60 -5.72
C PRO A 53 -4.77 6.03 -4.32
N THR A 54 -5.70 5.09 -4.15
CA THR A 54 -5.97 4.47 -2.85
C THR A 54 -4.77 3.67 -2.34
N GLY A 55 -4.15 2.88 -3.21
CA GLY A 55 -2.93 2.14 -2.91
C GLY A 55 -1.77 3.06 -2.52
N ILE A 56 -1.57 4.15 -3.27
CA ILE A 56 -0.50 5.13 -2.98
C ILE A 56 -0.71 5.78 -1.61
N LEU A 57 -1.94 6.23 -1.31
CA LEU A 57 -2.26 6.83 -0.02
C LEU A 57 -2.03 5.85 1.14
N ALA A 58 -2.48 4.60 0.99
CA ALA A 58 -2.26 3.55 1.99
C ALA A 58 -0.77 3.28 2.22
N ALA A 59 0.02 3.23 1.14
CA ALA A 59 1.46 2.99 1.21
C ALA A 59 2.21 4.12 1.92
N VAL A 60 1.88 5.38 1.61
CA VAL A 60 2.48 6.56 2.27
C VAL A 60 2.16 6.54 3.76
N VAL A 61 0.89 6.36 4.11
CA VAL A 61 0.46 6.35 5.53
C VAL A 61 1.11 5.20 6.29
N ALA A 62 1.07 3.97 5.75
CA ALA A 62 1.62 2.79 6.42
C ALA A 62 3.15 2.85 6.54
N GLY A 63 3.85 3.22 5.46
CA GLY A 63 5.30 3.34 5.42
C GLY A 63 5.81 4.40 6.40
N VAL A 64 5.23 5.61 6.36
CA VAL A 64 5.62 6.71 7.26
C VAL A 64 5.33 6.35 8.71
N SER A 65 4.14 5.80 9.01
CA SER A 65 3.77 5.40 10.37
C SER A 65 4.69 4.34 10.93
N PHE A 66 5.05 3.33 10.11
CA PHE A 66 5.99 2.29 10.51
C PHE A 66 7.40 2.87 10.74
N TYR A 67 7.88 3.73 9.85
CA TYR A 67 9.19 4.36 9.97
C TYR A 67 9.29 5.21 11.25
N VAL A 68 8.30 6.07 11.51
CA VAL A 68 8.24 6.89 12.72
C VAL A 68 8.21 6.02 13.97
N ARG A 69 7.40 4.95 13.98
CA ARG A 69 7.33 4.00 15.10
C ARG A 69 8.65 3.26 15.32
N SER A 70 9.31 2.84 14.24
CA SER A 70 10.62 2.19 14.27
C SER A 70 11.68 3.11 14.87
N LYS A 71 11.72 4.38 14.42
CA LYS A 71 12.64 5.40 14.96
C LYS A 71 12.39 5.70 16.44
N ARG A 72 11.13 5.79 16.87
CA ARG A 72 10.78 6.00 18.29
C ARG A 72 11.18 4.81 19.17
N ARG A 73 10.96 3.56 18.73
CA ARG A 73 11.37 2.38 19.51
C ARG A 73 12.88 2.26 19.68
N ASN A 74 13.66 2.60 18.65
CA ASN A 74 15.12 2.60 18.74
C ASN A 74 15.68 3.73 19.64
N LEU A 75 14.88 4.74 19.99
CA LEU A 75 15.26 5.79 20.93
C LEU A 75 15.20 5.33 22.40
N PHE A 76 14.39 4.31 22.70
CA PHE A 76 14.23 3.76 24.06
C PHE A 76 15.02 2.45 24.27
N SER A 77 15.61 1.88 23.22
CA SER A 77 16.44 0.67 23.32
C SER A 77 17.92 0.96 23.57
N ASN A 78 18.30 2.23 23.75
CA ASN A 78 19.64 2.62 24.17
C ASN A 78 19.55 3.45 25.47
N PRO A 79 19.33 2.81 26.63
CA PRO A 79 19.61 3.46 27.89
C PRO A 79 21.13 3.55 28.00
N ASN A 80 21.69 4.74 27.78
CA ASN A 80 22.98 5.06 28.37
C ASN A 80 22.85 4.99 29.89
#